data_AF-V2XZ63-F1
#
_entry.id   AF-V2XZ63-F1
#
_cell.length_a   1.000
_cell.length_b   1.000
_cell.length_c   1.000
_cell.angle_alpha   90.00
_cell.angle_beta   90.00
_cell.angle_gamma   90.00
#
_symmetry.space_group_name_H-M   'P 1'
#
loop_
_entity.id
_entity.type
_entity.pdbx_description
1 polymer ?
#
loop_
_entity_poly.entity_id
_entity_poly.type
_entity_poly.pdbx_seq_one_letter_code
_entity_poly.pdbx_strand_id
1 'polypeptide(L)' 'MKKINKLLNDIDRNGYKCTGKPEPLSGNLTGYWSVRIDEKNRIVFRIEGDNLEIMQCGKHYRDK' A
#
# COMPACT_ATOMS: atom_id res chain seq x y z
N MET A 1 -1.92 -13.99 -6.47
CA MET A 1 -0.52 -13.48 -6.45
C MET A 1 -0.21 -12.41 -7.50
N LYS A 2 -0.61 -12.54 -8.77
CA LYS A 2 -0.20 -11.59 -9.84
C LYS A 2 -0.53 -10.11 -9.58
N LYS A 3 -1.61 -9.80 -8.86
CA LYS A 3 -2.08 -8.42 -8.64
C LYS A 3 -1.24 -7.64 -7.62
N ILE A 4 -0.81 -8.29 -6.54
CA ILE A 4 0.04 -7.67 -5.52
C ILE A 4 1.39 -7.30 -6.12
N ASN A 5 2.06 -8.25 -6.81
CA ASN A 5 3.35 -7.96 -7.45
C ASN A 5 3.24 -6.84 -8.49
N LYS A 6 2.12 -6.77 -9.23
CA LYS A 6 1.87 -5.67 -10.16
C LYS A 6 1.76 -4.32 -9.44
N LEU A 7 1.05 -4.27 -8.31
CA LEU A 7 0.95 -3.06 -7.49
C LEU A 7 2.27 -2.68 -6.85
N LEU A 8 3.05 -3.63 -6.33
CA LEU A 8 4.37 -3.35 -5.75
C LEU A 8 5.33 -2.76 -6.79
N ASN A 9 5.40 -3.36 -7.99
CA ASN A 9 6.21 -2.81 -9.08
C ASN A 9 5.73 -1.43 -9.55
N ASP A 10 4.43 -1.15 -9.42
CA ASP A 10 3.84 0.13 -9.79
C ASP A 10 4.11 1.20 -8.73
N ILE A 11 4.06 0.84 -7.44
CA ILE A 11 4.48 1.70 -6.33
C ILE A 11 5.97 2.02 -6.42
N ASP A 12 6.80 1.02 -6.70
CA ASP A 12 8.25 1.19 -6.86
C ASP A 12 8.59 2.20 -7.98
N ARG A 13 7.86 2.16 -9.10
CA ARG A 13 8.10 3.04 -10.25
C ARG A 13 7.45 4.41 -10.15
N ASN A 14 6.22 4.48 -9.64
CA ASN A 14 5.36 5.67 -9.68
C ASN A 14 5.14 6.30 -8.30
N GLY A 15 5.64 5.68 -7.23
CA GLY A 15 5.47 6.13 -5.86
C GLY A 15 4.01 6.33 -5.47
N TYR A 16 3.69 7.50 -4.93
CA TYR A 16 2.35 7.88 -4.50
C TYR A 16 1.36 8.15 -5.66
N LYS A 17 1.80 8.07 -6.92
CA LYS A 17 0.95 8.17 -8.12
C LYS A 17 0.60 6.79 -8.71
N CYS A 18 0.87 5.72 -7.98
CA CYS A 18 0.52 4.36 -8.39
C CYS A 18 -0.98 4.16 -8.59
N THR A 19 -1.32 3.08 -9.28
CA THR A 19 -2.67 2.59 -9.49
C THR A 19 -3.25 1.99 -8.19
N GLY A 20 -4.55 1.71 -8.20
CA GLY A 20 -5.22 1.17 -7.01
C GLY A 20 -5.74 2.23 -6.04
N LYS A 21 -5.87 3.49 -6.48
CA LYS A 21 -6.42 4.62 -5.71
C LYS A 21 -5.62 4.84 -4.41
N PRO A 22 -4.39 5.36 -4.51
CA PRO A 22 -3.56 5.69 -3.36
C PRO A 22 -4.25 6.76 -2.51
N GLU A 23 -4.46 6.45 -1.24
CA GLU A 23 -5.11 7.32 -0.26
C GLU A 23 -4.16 7.52 0.93
N PRO A 24 -3.81 8.76 1.32
CA PRO A 24 -2.98 9.01 2.49
C PRO A 24 -3.74 8.64 3.77
N LEU A 25 -3.04 8.02 4.72
CA LEU A 25 -3.58 7.66 6.03
C LEU A 25 -3.34 8.79 7.06
N SER A 26 -4.17 8.79 8.11
CA SER A 26 -4.15 9.80 9.16
C SER A 26 -3.99 9.18 10.56
N GLY A 27 -3.77 10.02 11.57
CA GLY A 27 -3.58 9.60 12.96
C GLY A 27 -2.27 8.86 13.16
N ASN A 28 -2.32 7.68 13.78
CA ASN A 28 -1.12 6.86 14.06
C ASN A 28 -0.43 6.35 12.78
N LEU A 29 -1.09 6.46 11.62
CA LEU A 29 -0.56 6.06 10.32
C LEU A 29 -0.25 7.26 9.41
N THR A 30 -0.20 8.48 9.96
CA THR A 30 0.25 9.64 9.21
C THR A 30 1.64 9.39 8.61
N GLY A 31 1.75 9.63 7.30
CA GLY A 31 2.96 9.32 6.51
C GLY A 31 2.85 8.00 5.71
N TYR A 32 1.93 7.11 6.09
CA TYR A 32 1.59 5.93 5.30
C TYR A 32 0.48 6.21 4.29
N TRP A 33 0.45 5.39 3.26
CA TRP A 33 -0.51 5.40 2.17
C TRP A 33 -1.13 4.02 2.00
N SER A 34 -2.38 3.99 1.58
CA SER A 34 -3.14 2.77 1.33
C SER A 34 -3.51 2.68 -0.15
N VAL A 35 -3.27 1.53 -0.77
CA VAL A 35 -3.78 1.21 -2.12
C VAL A 35 -4.63 -0.05 -2.10
N ARG A 36 -5.63 -0.10 -2.98
CA ARG A 36 -6.59 -1.20 -3.08
C ARG A 36 -6.03 -2.35 -3.89
N ILE A 37 -5.91 -3.52 -3.26
CA ILE A 37 -5.68 -4.79 -3.98
C ILE A 37 -7.02 -5.23 -4.61
N ASP A 38 -8.07 -5.24 -3.80
CA ASP A 38 -9.46 -5.53 -4.18
C ASP A 38 -10.41 -4.76 -3.26
N GLU A 39 -11.68 -5.14 -3.17
CA GLU A 39 -12.66 -4.47 -2.31
C GLU A 39 -12.28 -4.49 -0.82
N LYS A 40 -11.69 -5.59 -0.34
CA LYS A 40 -11.43 -5.86 1.08
C LYS A 40 -9.96 -5.72 1.48
N ASN A 41 -9.04 -5.93 0.55
CA ASN A 41 -7.61 -6.00 0.84
C ASN A 41 -6.88 -4.70 0.43
N ARG A 42 -5.91 -4.29 1.25
CA ARG A 42 -5.08 -3.10 1.02
C ARG A 42 -3.59 -3.42 1.14
N ILE A 43 -2.77 -2.65 0.43
CA ILE A 43 -1.35 -2.50 0.75
C ILE A 43 -1.20 -1.18 1.48
N VAL A 44 -0.62 -1.22 2.68
CA VAL A 44 -0.24 -0.03 3.44
C VAL A 44 1.27 0.12 3.33
N PHE A 45 1.74 1.25 2.83
CA PHE A 45 3.15 1.49 2.56
C PHE A 45 3.56 2.94 2.82
N ARG A 46 4.86 3.20 2.91
CA ARG A 46 5.46 4.54 2.82
C ARG A 46 6.76 4.46 2.02
N ILE A 47 7.20 5.59 1.49
CA ILE A 47 8.47 5.72 0.79
C ILE A 47 9.35 6.64 1.64
N GLU A 48 10.45 6.09 2.16
CA GLU A 48 11.45 6.82 2.94
C GLU A 48 12.80 6.75 2.22
N GLY A 49 13.24 7.88 1.67
CA GLY A 49 14.39 7.91 0.76
C GLY A 49 14.13 7.02 -0.45
N ASP A 50 15.06 6.10 -0.71
CA ASP A 50 14.96 5.11 -1.80
C ASP A 50 14.31 3.79 -1.36
N ASN A 51 13.78 3.72 -0.12
CA ASN A 51 13.18 2.50 0.42
C ASN A 51 11.66 2.54 0.37
N LEU A 52 11.08 1.50 -0.20
CA LEU A 52 9.65 1.20 -0.11
C LEU A 52 9.39 0.30 1.11
N GLU A 53 8.74 0.85 2.13
CA GLU A 53 8.36 0.09 3.32
C GLU A 53 6.91 -0.37 3.25
N ILE A 54 6.67 -1.67 3.46
CA ILE A 54 5.33 -2.26 3.48
C ILE A 54 4.94 -2.63 4.90
N MET A 55 3.92 -1.96 5.44
CA MET A 55 3.40 -2.21 6.79
C MET A 55 2.33 -3.30 6.81
N GLN A 56 1.54 -3.40 5.74
CA GLN A 56 0.49 -4.40 5.60
C GLN A 56 0.25 -4.74 4.12
N CYS A 57 -0.05 -6.00 3.83
CA CYS A 57 -0.46 -6.45 2.51
C CYS A 57 -1.50 -7.56 2.66
N GLY A 58 -2.79 -7.21 2.56
CA GLY A 58 -3.91 -8.16 2.70
C GLY A 58 -5.02 -7.69 3.64
N LYS A 59 -5.72 -8.65 4.26
CA LYS A 59 -6.79 -8.42 5.24
C LYS A 59 -6.21 -7.80 6.52
N HIS A 60 -7.02 -7.04 7.26
CA HIS A 60 -6.57 -6.46 8.52
C HIS A 60 -6.25 -7.59 9.52
N TYR A 61 -5.16 -7.47 10.29
CA TYR A 61 -4.69 -8.48 11.26
C TYR A 61 -5.73 -8.91 12.32
N ARG A 62 -6.93 -8.32 12.32
CA ARG A 62 -8.03 -8.62 13.25
C ARG A 62 -9.09 -9.57 12.71
N ASP A 63 -8.97 -10.02 11.47
CA ASP A 63 -9.83 -11.07 10.94
C ASP A 63 -9.29 -12.45 11.36
N LYS A 64 -9.72 -12.90 12.55
CA LYS A 64 -9.64 -14.29 12.98
C LYS A 64 -10.95 -14.99 12.65
#